data_AF-A0A6N6JMH2-F1
#
_entry.id   AF-A0A6N6JMH2-F1
#
_cell.length_a   1.000
_cell.length_b   1.000
_cell.length_c   1.000
_cell.angle_alpha   90.00
_cell.angle_beta   90.00
_cell.angle_gamma   90.00
#
_symmetry.space_group_name_H-M   'P 1'
#
loop_
_entity.id
_entity.type
_entity.pdbx_description
1 polymer ?
#
loop_
_entity_poly.entity_id
_entity_poly.type
_entity_poly.pdbx_seq_one_letter_code
_entity_poly.pdbx_strand_id
1 'polypeptide(L)'
;MRLIPLLLAIVMAAPVAAQHAHSATGHDMGGPQETGQSAFAALAEIVAILQADPETDWERVDIDGLRRHLVDMDLLTQEAVVTRTLRPEGARFEIRGTPRVLEAIRAMVPAHAPFLAAETGWDVVAEDLDDGVALSVDGDGDAAQIQGLGFFGLLTIGAHHQEHHLMMAKGAAPHH
;
A
#
# COMPACT_ATOMS: atom_id res chain seq x y z
N MET A 1 26.58 -3.41 65.56
CA MET A 1 26.26 -2.51 64.43
C MET A 1 26.71 -3.17 63.14
N ARG A 2 25.79 -3.71 62.34
CA ARG A 2 26.07 -4.27 61.01
C ARG A 2 25.43 -3.35 59.98
N LEU A 3 26.26 -2.72 59.15
CA LEU A 3 25.85 -1.86 58.03
C LEU A 3 25.31 -2.74 56.90
N ILE A 4 24.10 -2.47 56.44
CA ILE A 4 23.51 -3.05 55.23
C ILE A 4 23.60 -1.96 54.14
N PRO A 5 24.29 -2.20 53.00
CA PRO A 5 24.29 -1.23 51.92
C PRO A 5 22.98 -1.34 51.13
N LEU A 6 22.30 -0.21 50.96
CA LEU A 6 21.13 -0.05 50.09
C LEU A 6 21.61 0.03 48.64
N LEU A 7 21.39 -1.02 47.86
CA LEU A 7 21.58 -1.01 46.40
C LEU A 7 20.40 -0.28 45.76
N LEU A 8 20.66 0.91 45.21
CA LEU A 8 19.71 1.69 44.42
C LEU A 8 19.74 1.19 42.97
N ALA A 9 18.70 0.46 42.54
CA ALA A 9 18.52 0.09 41.15
C ALA A 9 17.85 1.26 40.40
N ILE A 10 18.61 1.95 39.54
CA ILE A 10 18.08 2.95 38.62
C ILE A 10 17.53 2.20 37.40
N VAL A 11 16.20 2.08 37.31
CA VAL A 11 15.53 1.65 36.08
C VAL A 11 15.47 2.84 35.14
N MET A 12 16.36 2.88 34.16
CA MET A 12 16.26 3.81 33.04
C MET A 12 15.17 3.29 32.09
N ALA A 13 13.96 3.83 32.21
CA ALA A 13 12.95 3.65 31.17
C ALA A 13 13.41 4.43 29.93
N ALA A 14 13.77 3.70 28.87
CA ALA A 14 14.06 4.31 27.58
C ALA A 14 12.79 4.94 27.00
N PRO A 15 12.85 6.14 26.40
CA PRO A 15 11.81 6.53 25.46
C PRO A 15 11.94 5.63 24.23
N VAL A 16 10.98 4.72 24.03
CA VAL A 16 10.73 4.14 22.72
C VAL A 16 10.25 5.30 21.85
N ALA A 17 11.19 5.95 21.16
CA ALA A 17 10.87 6.76 20.02
C ALA A 17 10.33 5.80 18.96
N ALA A 18 9.01 5.72 18.84
CA ALA A 18 8.37 5.12 17.68
C ALA A 18 8.82 5.94 16.45
N GLN A 19 9.79 5.40 15.71
CA GLN A 19 10.21 5.97 14.44
C GLN A 19 9.13 5.61 13.40
N HIS A 20 8.12 6.46 13.28
CA HIS A 20 7.44 6.67 12.00
C HIS A 20 8.07 7.90 11.36
N ALA A 21 9.31 7.73 10.92
CA ALA A 21 9.95 8.69 10.05
C ALA A 21 9.38 8.46 8.64
N HIS A 22 8.31 9.18 8.30
CA HIS A 22 8.08 9.49 6.90
C HIS A 22 9.24 10.37 6.47
N SER A 23 10.23 9.75 5.83
CA SER A 23 11.33 10.45 5.16
C SER A 23 10.75 11.23 3.98
N ALA A 24 10.12 12.36 4.29
CA ALA A 24 9.91 13.44 3.34
C ALA A 24 11.25 14.17 3.21
N THR A 25 12.14 13.67 2.36
CA THR A 25 13.12 14.54 1.70
C THR A 25 12.36 15.40 0.68
N GLY A 26 11.55 16.32 1.18
CA GLY A 26 10.87 17.36 0.43
C GLY A 26 11.30 18.68 1.03
N HIS A 27 11.75 19.60 0.19
CA HIS A 27 12.13 20.96 0.56
C HIS A 27 11.15 21.56 1.57
N ASP A 28 11.68 22.10 2.67
CA ASP A 28 10.95 22.97 3.61
C ASP A 28 10.57 24.27 2.88
N MET A 29 9.53 24.17 2.06
CA MET A 29 8.89 25.32 1.42
C MET A 29 7.90 25.85 2.44
N GLY A 30 8.31 26.86 3.23
CA GLY A 30 7.51 27.54 4.25
C GLY A 30 6.29 28.29 3.70
N GLY A 31 5.36 27.56 3.08
CA GLY A 31 4.10 28.01 2.53
C GLY A 31 2.94 27.08 2.94
N PRO A 32 1.70 27.37 2.52
CA PRO A 32 0.54 26.53 2.82
C PRO A 32 0.78 25.10 2.36
N GLN A 33 0.56 24.13 3.25
CA GLN A 33 0.55 22.71 2.90
C GLN A 33 -0.90 22.25 2.72
N GLU A 34 -1.23 21.68 1.56
CA GLU A 34 -2.51 21.02 1.31
C GLU A 34 -2.56 19.67 2.02
N THR A 35 -2.66 19.72 3.35
CA THR A 35 -2.82 18.51 4.17
C THR A 35 -4.18 17.86 3.91
N GLY A 36 -4.20 16.55 3.69
CA GLY A 36 -5.44 15.76 3.55
C GLY A 36 -5.87 15.41 2.11
N GLN A 37 -5.07 15.73 1.08
CA GLN A 37 -5.34 15.33 -0.31
C GLN A 37 -4.23 14.39 -0.82
N SER A 38 -4.23 13.13 -0.40
CA SER A 38 -3.17 12.15 -0.74
C SER A 38 -3.00 11.95 -2.25
N ALA A 39 -4.10 11.90 -3.01
CA ALA A 39 -4.06 11.73 -4.46
C ALA A 39 -3.44 12.95 -5.17
N PHE A 40 -3.81 14.18 -4.76
CA PHE A 40 -3.24 15.39 -5.36
C PHE A 40 -1.76 15.55 -5.01
N ALA A 41 -1.37 15.22 -3.77
CA ALA A 41 0.03 15.20 -3.36
C ALA A 41 0.85 14.20 -4.19
N ALA A 42 0.33 13.00 -4.43
CA ALA A 42 0.99 12.01 -5.28
C ALA A 42 1.16 12.52 -6.73
N LEU A 43 0.12 13.14 -7.30
CA LEU A 43 0.22 13.74 -8.64
C LEU A 43 1.28 14.86 -8.68
N ALA A 44 1.29 15.75 -7.69
CA ALA A 44 2.25 16.85 -7.62
C ALA A 44 3.70 16.36 -7.50
N GLU A 45 3.94 15.34 -6.67
CA GLU A 45 5.24 14.69 -6.53
C GLU A 45 5.72 14.11 -7.86
N ILE A 46 4.87 13.32 -8.53
CA ILE A 46 5.23 12.67 -9.79
C ILE A 46 5.48 13.71 -10.89
N VAL A 47 4.66 14.77 -10.98
CA VAL A 47 4.88 15.86 -11.94
C VAL A 47 6.22 16.56 -11.67
N ALA A 48 6.59 16.79 -10.41
CA ALA A 48 7.87 17.39 -10.06
C ALA A 48 9.06 16.50 -10.47
N ILE A 49 8.94 15.18 -10.29
CA ILE A 49 9.96 14.21 -10.74
C ILE A 49 10.11 14.25 -12.27
N LEU A 50 9.00 14.22 -13.02
CA LEU A 50 9.01 14.27 -14.49
C LEU A 50 9.60 15.59 -15.01
N GLN A 51 9.29 16.73 -14.38
CA GLN A 51 9.83 18.04 -14.76
C GLN A 51 11.34 18.17 -14.48
N ALA A 52 11.84 17.49 -13.44
CA ALA A 52 13.24 17.53 -13.06
C ALA A 52 14.13 16.61 -13.92
N ASP A 53 13.55 15.58 -14.55
CA ASP A 53 14.25 14.63 -15.41
C ASP A 53 14.31 15.16 -16.87
N PRO A 54 15.48 15.60 -17.38
CA PRO A 54 15.61 16.10 -18.75
C PRO A 54 15.38 15.04 -19.83
N GLU A 55 15.41 13.75 -19.46
CA GLU A 55 15.16 12.62 -20.37
C GLU A 55 13.68 12.21 -20.40
N THR A 56 12.79 12.93 -19.70
CA THR A 56 11.34 12.67 -19.76
C THR A 56 10.82 12.80 -21.18
N ASP A 57 10.28 11.71 -21.71
CA ASP A 57 9.53 11.69 -22.96
C ASP A 57 8.11 12.23 -22.75
N TRP A 58 7.93 13.53 -22.99
CA TRP A 58 6.67 14.23 -22.81
C TRP A 58 5.55 13.74 -23.75
N GLU A 59 5.87 13.06 -24.87
CA GLU A 59 4.84 12.48 -25.74
C GLU A 59 4.22 11.21 -25.15
N ARG A 60 4.87 10.59 -24.16
CA ARG A 60 4.43 9.35 -23.50
C ARG A 60 3.80 9.56 -22.14
N VAL A 61 3.94 10.74 -21.54
CA VAL A 61 3.42 11.01 -20.19
C VAL A 61 1.89 10.83 -20.14
N ASP A 62 1.40 10.05 -19.17
CA ASP A 62 -0.03 9.77 -18.95
C ASP A 62 -0.45 10.07 -17.49
N ILE A 63 -0.63 11.35 -17.19
CA ILE A 63 -1.12 11.79 -15.86
C ILE A 63 -2.60 11.39 -15.65
N ASP A 64 -3.39 11.32 -16.72
CA ASP A 64 -4.79 10.87 -16.63
C ASP A 64 -4.87 9.39 -16.26
N GLY A 65 -3.93 8.56 -16.72
CA GLY A 65 -3.72 7.19 -16.30
C GLY A 65 -3.42 7.08 -14.82
N LEU A 66 -2.41 7.80 -14.34
CA LEU A 66 -2.08 7.84 -12.92
C LEU A 66 -3.27 8.30 -12.07
N ARG A 67 -3.98 9.36 -12.49
CA ARG A 67 -5.18 9.84 -11.80
C ARG A 67 -6.25 8.75 -11.72
N ARG A 68 -6.52 8.02 -12.81
CA ARG A 68 -7.50 6.92 -12.81
C ARG A 68 -7.13 5.85 -11.78
N HIS A 69 -5.86 5.47 -11.73
CA HIS A 69 -5.37 4.51 -10.74
C HIS A 69 -5.54 5.00 -9.30
N LEU A 70 -5.20 6.26 -9.01
CA LEU A 70 -5.40 6.83 -7.67
C LEU A 70 -6.89 6.84 -7.26
N VAL A 71 -7.80 7.06 -8.21
CA VAL A 71 -9.25 6.93 -7.96
C VAL A 71 -9.64 5.48 -7.71
N ASP A 72 -9.06 4.51 -8.43
CA ASP A 72 -9.32 3.09 -8.21
C ASP A 72 -8.82 2.65 -6.81
N MET A 73 -7.64 3.12 -6.39
CA MET A 73 -7.12 2.89 -5.02
C MET A 73 -8.07 3.43 -3.95
N ASP A 74 -8.59 4.64 -4.15
CA ASP A 74 -9.48 5.30 -3.22
C ASP A 74 -10.82 4.54 -3.09
N LEU A 75 -11.44 4.22 -4.23
CA LEU A 75 -12.68 3.44 -4.29
C LEU A 75 -12.50 2.05 -3.68
N LEU A 76 -11.41 1.36 -4.00
CA LEU A 76 -11.12 0.04 -3.43
C LEU A 76 -11.02 0.13 -1.90
N THR A 77 -10.32 1.14 -1.39
CA THR A 77 -10.05 1.28 0.05
C THR A 77 -11.27 1.74 0.84
N GLN A 78 -12.07 2.65 0.29
CA GLN A 78 -13.18 3.28 1.00
C GLN A 78 -14.51 2.56 0.81
N GLU A 79 -14.75 1.94 -0.35
CA GLU A 79 -16.09 1.50 -0.76
C GLU A 79 -16.19 -0.02 -1.01
N ALA A 80 -15.08 -0.76 -1.10
CA ALA A 80 -15.14 -2.19 -1.34
C ALA A 80 -15.63 -2.96 -0.10
N VAL A 81 -16.48 -3.96 -0.34
CA VAL A 81 -16.98 -4.88 0.68
C VAL A 81 -16.21 -6.19 0.58
N VAL A 82 -15.60 -6.60 1.68
CA VAL A 82 -14.78 -7.81 1.75
C VAL A 82 -15.43 -8.84 2.66
N THR A 83 -15.76 -10.01 2.10
CA THR A 83 -16.08 -11.20 2.89
C THR A 83 -14.80 -11.99 3.11
N ARG A 84 -14.45 -12.25 4.38
CA ARG A 84 -13.25 -13.00 4.76
C ARG A 84 -13.59 -14.41 5.24
N THR A 85 -12.93 -15.41 4.68
CA THR A 85 -12.96 -16.80 5.13
C THR A 85 -11.55 -17.20 5.59
N LEU A 86 -11.41 -17.52 6.88
CA LEU A 86 -10.13 -17.98 7.44
C LEU A 86 -9.85 -19.42 6.98
N ARG A 87 -8.57 -19.71 6.71
CA ARG A 87 -8.08 -21.04 6.34
C ARG A 87 -6.89 -21.43 7.23
N PRO A 88 -6.57 -22.71 7.43
CA PRO A 88 -5.45 -23.11 8.27
C PRO A 88 -4.11 -22.48 7.84
N GLU A 89 -3.90 -22.38 6.53
CA GLU A 89 -2.72 -21.83 5.86
C GLU A 89 -2.78 -20.31 5.60
N GLY A 90 -3.91 -19.65 5.84
CA GLY A 90 -4.07 -18.23 5.50
C GLY A 90 -5.52 -17.76 5.48
N ALA A 91 -5.94 -17.12 4.38
CA ALA A 91 -7.31 -16.63 4.22
C ALA A 91 -7.72 -16.50 2.75
N ARG A 92 -9.04 -16.57 2.51
CA ARG A 92 -9.67 -16.14 1.25
C ARG A 92 -10.49 -14.88 1.49
N PHE A 93 -10.37 -13.93 0.59
CA PHE A 93 -11.10 -12.66 0.58
C PHE A 93 -11.94 -12.60 -0.68
N GLU A 94 -13.24 -12.42 -0.57
CA GLU A 94 -14.11 -12.12 -1.70
C GLU A 94 -14.49 -10.64 -1.67
N ILE A 95 -14.07 -9.91 -2.69
CA ILE A 95 -14.15 -8.46 -2.76
C ILE A 95 -15.21 -8.06 -3.78
N ARG A 96 -16.19 -7.26 -3.34
CA ARG A 96 -17.36 -6.83 -4.12
C ARG A 96 -17.60 -5.33 -3.94
N GLY A 97 -18.41 -4.74 -4.83
CA GLY A 97 -18.79 -3.33 -4.73
C GLY A 97 -19.89 -2.94 -5.71
N THR A 98 -20.27 -1.66 -5.68
CA THR A 98 -21.13 -1.07 -6.71
C THR A 98 -20.42 -1.12 -8.08
N PRO A 99 -21.11 -0.90 -9.22
CA PRO A 99 -20.50 -1.09 -10.54
C PRO A 99 -19.16 -0.37 -10.73
N ARG A 100 -19.04 0.88 -10.27
CA ARG A 100 -17.78 1.64 -10.36
C ARG A 100 -16.68 1.11 -9.43
N VAL A 101 -17.05 0.64 -8.24
CA VAL A 101 -16.11 0.01 -7.29
C VAL A 101 -15.67 -1.36 -7.81
N LEU A 102 -16.56 -2.12 -8.46
CA LEU A 102 -16.23 -3.40 -9.09
C LEU A 102 -15.21 -3.25 -10.22
N GLU A 103 -15.31 -2.18 -11.02
CA GLU A 103 -14.27 -1.86 -12.01
C GLU A 103 -12.92 -1.62 -11.33
N ALA A 104 -12.89 -0.84 -10.24
CA ALA A 104 -11.67 -0.61 -9.47
C ALA A 104 -11.11 -1.91 -8.87
N ILE A 105 -11.96 -2.77 -8.31
CA ILE A 105 -11.58 -4.10 -7.78
C ILE A 105 -10.93 -4.95 -8.88
N ARG A 106 -11.54 -5.03 -10.05
CA ARG A 106 -11.03 -5.81 -11.19
C ARG A 106 -9.73 -5.26 -11.77
N ALA A 107 -9.55 -3.95 -11.75
CA ALA A 107 -8.31 -3.32 -12.16
C ALA A 107 -7.18 -3.55 -11.15
N MET A 108 -7.48 -3.47 -9.85
CA MET A 108 -6.48 -3.39 -8.79
C MET A 108 -6.10 -4.74 -8.19
N VAL A 109 -7.05 -5.61 -7.86
CA VAL A 109 -6.75 -6.83 -7.08
C VAL A 109 -5.86 -7.81 -7.86
N PRO A 110 -6.17 -8.18 -9.12
CA PRO A 110 -5.29 -9.07 -9.90
C PRO A 110 -3.92 -8.44 -10.16
N ALA A 111 -3.89 -7.12 -10.35
CA ALA A 111 -2.67 -6.34 -10.55
C ALA A 111 -1.71 -6.39 -9.36
N HIS A 112 -2.22 -6.38 -8.12
CA HIS A 112 -1.41 -6.33 -6.89
C HIS A 112 -1.02 -7.73 -6.38
N ALA A 113 -1.79 -8.76 -6.72
CA ALA A 113 -1.51 -10.14 -6.31
C ALA A 113 -0.05 -10.61 -6.54
N PRO A 114 0.54 -10.46 -7.75
CA PRO A 114 1.93 -10.90 -7.97
C PRO A 114 2.96 -10.08 -7.19
N PHE A 115 2.70 -8.81 -6.89
CA PHE A 115 3.59 -7.99 -6.06
C PHE A 115 3.56 -8.46 -4.61
N LEU A 116 2.36 -8.74 -4.07
CA LEU A 116 2.23 -9.28 -2.73
C LEU A 116 2.96 -10.63 -2.61
N ALA A 117 2.81 -11.52 -3.61
CA ALA A 117 3.56 -12.78 -3.66
C ALA A 117 5.07 -12.55 -3.69
N ALA A 118 5.56 -11.63 -4.53
CA ALA A 118 6.98 -11.35 -4.67
C ALA A 118 7.60 -10.77 -3.37
N GLU A 119 6.87 -9.91 -2.67
CA GLU A 119 7.36 -9.25 -1.45
C GLU A 119 7.31 -10.13 -0.20
N THR A 120 6.38 -11.08 -0.16
CA THR A 120 6.16 -11.92 1.03
C THR A 120 6.69 -13.34 0.86
N GLY A 121 6.78 -13.84 -0.37
CA GLY A 121 6.99 -15.24 -0.67
C GLY A 121 5.77 -16.13 -0.41
N TRP A 122 4.60 -15.55 -0.08
CA TRP A 122 3.34 -16.29 0.09
C TRP A 122 2.75 -16.72 -1.25
N ASP A 123 1.91 -17.76 -1.21
CA ASP A 123 1.07 -18.12 -2.34
C ASP A 123 -0.13 -17.17 -2.40
N VAL A 124 -0.22 -16.40 -3.49
CA VAL A 124 -1.25 -15.38 -3.70
C VAL A 124 -1.93 -15.59 -5.03
N VAL A 125 -3.21 -15.91 -5.00
CA VAL A 125 -4.00 -16.21 -6.20
C VAL A 125 -5.22 -15.29 -6.26
N ALA A 126 -5.36 -14.55 -7.36
CA ALA A 126 -6.55 -13.79 -7.68
C ALA A 126 -7.42 -14.55 -8.69
N GLU A 127 -8.73 -14.62 -8.44
CA GLU A 127 -9.72 -15.27 -9.28
C GLU A 127 -10.86 -14.31 -9.59
N ASP A 128 -11.26 -14.22 -10.87
CA ASP A 128 -12.45 -13.46 -11.25
C ASP A 128 -13.72 -14.17 -10.77
N LEU A 129 -14.64 -13.39 -10.19
CA LEU A 129 -16.01 -13.80 -9.90
C LEU A 129 -16.98 -13.00 -10.80
N ASP A 130 -18.21 -13.51 -10.96
CA ASP A 130 -19.24 -12.81 -11.74
C ASP A 130 -19.51 -11.39 -11.18
N ASP A 131 -19.49 -11.25 -9.86
CA ASP A 131 -19.83 -10.03 -9.11
C ASP A 131 -18.66 -9.45 -8.27
N GLY A 132 -17.44 -9.93 -8.49
CA GLY A 132 -16.30 -9.56 -7.66
C GLY A 132 -14.96 -10.13 -8.12
N VAL A 133 -13.99 -10.10 -7.23
CA VAL A 133 -12.71 -10.82 -7.34
C VAL A 133 -12.49 -11.55 -6.02
N ALA A 134 -11.98 -12.78 -6.08
CA ALA A 134 -11.47 -13.47 -4.90
C ALA A 134 -9.94 -13.39 -4.85
N LEU A 135 -9.39 -13.13 -3.67
CA LEU A 135 -7.96 -13.21 -3.38
C LEU A 135 -7.73 -14.27 -2.32
N SER A 136 -6.99 -15.31 -2.67
CA SER A 136 -6.53 -16.37 -1.78
C SER A 136 -5.07 -16.08 -1.41
N VAL A 137 -4.76 -16.06 -0.12
CA VAL A 137 -3.39 -15.82 0.39
C VAL A 137 -3.05 -16.89 1.41
N ASP A 138 -2.00 -17.67 1.14
CA ASP A 138 -1.53 -18.76 1.97
C ASP A 138 -0.02 -18.63 2.26
N GLY A 139 0.37 -18.80 3.51
CA GLY A 139 1.75 -18.64 3.96
C GLY A 139 2.09 -19.63 5.07
N ASP A 140 3.10 -20.47 4.82
CA ASP A 140 3.56 -21.48 5.77
C ASP A 140 4.09 -20.84 7.05
N GLY A 141 3.35 -21.00 8.15
CA GLY A 141 3.69 -20.42 9.46
C GLY A 141 3.19 -18.98 9.68
N ASP A 142 2.66 -18.32 8.65
CA ASP A 142 2.26 -16.91 8.68
C ASP A 142 0.73 -16.69 8.67
N ALA A 143 -0.05 -17.78 8.76
CA ALA A 143 -1.52 -17.72 8.72
C ALA A 143 -2.10 -16.68 9.69
N ALA A 144 -1.58 -16.58 10.91
CA ALA A 144 -2.05 -15.60 11.89
C ALA A 144 -1.81 -14.14 11.44
N GLN A 145 -0.69 -13.87 10.77
CA GLN A 145 -0.38 -12.56 10.22
C GLN A 145 -1.31 -12.23 9.04
N ILE A 146 -1.45 -13.15 8.09
CA ILE A 146 -2.34 -13.00 6.93
C ILE A 146 -3.77 -12.69 7.38
N GLN A 147 -4.28 -13.49 8.33
CA GLN A 147 -5.63 -13.33 8.87
C GLN A 147 -5.79 -12.02 9.66
N GLY A 148 -4.76 -11.65 10.44
CA GLY A 148 -4.74 -10.45 11.27
C GLY A 148 -4.72 -9.16 10.45
N LEU A 149 -3.92 -9.12 9.38
CA LEU A 149 -3.86 -7.98 8.45
C LEU A 149 -5.16 -7.82 7.66
N GLY A 150 -5.77 -8.92 7.25
CA GLY A 150 -6.92 -8.91 6.36
C GLY A 150 -6.62 -8.26 5.00
N PHE A 151 -7.62 -8.15 4.13
CA PHE A 151 -7.42 -7.69 2.76
C PHE A 151 -6.75 -6.31 2.66
N PHE A 152 -7.25 -5.32 3.38
CA PHE A 152 -6.71 -3.95 3.30
C PHE A 152 -5.30 -3.83 3.88
N GLY A 153 -4.97 -4.56 4.94
CA GLY A 153 -3.61 -4.59 5.47
C GLY A 153 -2.64 -5.27 4.49
N LEU A 154 -3.05 -6.38 3.86
CA LEU A 154 -2.26 -7.08 2.86
C LEU A 154 -1.95 -6.20 1.64
N LEU A 155 -2.89 -5.37 1.19
CA LEU A 155 -2.68 -4.42 0.09
C LEU A 155 -1.65 -3.32 0.39
N THR A 156 -1.25 -3.15 1.65
CA THR A 156 -0.21 -2.18 2.04
C THR A 156 1.18 -2.79 2.13
N ILE A 157 1.32 -4.12 1.91
CA ILE A 157 2.63 -4.78 1.91
C ILE A 157 3.32 -4.55 0.57
N GLY A 158 4.56 -4.07 0.64
CA GLY A 158 5.37 -3.71 -0.52
C GLY A 158 5.45 -2.19 -0.67
N ALA A 159 6.67 -1.65 -0.67
CA ALA A 159 6.91 -0.20 -0.69
C ALA A 159 6.94 0.39 -2.12
N HIS A 160 6.16 -0.17 -3.05
CA HIS A 160 6.35 0.09 -4.49
C HIS A 160 5.35 1.03 -5.12
N HIS A 161 4.41 1.59 -4.35
CA HIS A 161 3.37 2.44 -4.94
C HIS A 161 3.98 3.68 -5.62
N GLN A 162 5.06 4.26 -5.10
CA GLN A 162 5.72 5.42 -5.72
C GLN A 162 6.36 5.08 -7.08
N GLU A 163 7.15 4.00 -7.15
CA GLU A 163 7.75 3.55 -8.41
C GLU A 163 6.68 3.12 -9.41
N HIS A 164 5.63 2.43 -8.93
CA HIS A 164 4.47 2.07 -9.74
C HIS A 164 3.74 3.30 -10.31
N HIS A 165 3.50 4.32 -9.49
CA HIS A 165 2.89 5.58 -9.92
C HIS A 165 3.76 6.30 -10.97
N LEU A 166 5.08 6.31 -10.77
CA LEU A 166 6.01 6.92 -11.73
C LEU A 166 6.03 6.17 -13.06
N MET A 167 6.06 4.83 -13.04
CA MET A 167 5.97 4.01 -14.25
C MET A 167 4.68 4.28 -15.02
N MET A 168 3.54 4.34 -14.32
CA MET A 168 2.25 4.65 -14.93
C MET A 168 2.23 6.06 -15.53
N ALA A 169 2.75 7.05 -14.81
CA ALA A 169 2.83 8.42 -15.31
C ALA A 169 3.76 8.58 -16.52
N LYS A 170 4.78 7.72 -16.67
CA LYS A 170 5.63 7.64 -17.86
C LYS A 170 4.96 6.90 -19.04
N GLY A 171 3.70 6.50 -18.91
CA GLY A 171 2.93 5.77 -19.92
C GLY A 171 3.41 4.32 -20.11
N ALA A 172 4.10 3.75 -19.12
CA ALA A 172 4.37 2.32 -19.09
C ALA A 172 3.11 1.58 -18.64
N ALA A 173 2.79 0.48 -19.32
CA ALA A 173 1.72 -0.38 -18.85
C ALA A 173 2.17 -1.05 -17.53
N PRO A 174 1.38 -0.98 -16.45
CA PRO A 174 1.79 -1.51 -15.14
C PRO A 174 2.00 -3.03 -15.08
N HIS A 175 1.65 -3.77 -16.15
CA HIS A 175 1.67 -5.24 -16.20
C HIS A 175 2.08 -5.81 -17.57
N HIS A 176 3.26 -5.45 -18.09
CA HIS A 176 3.88 -6.15 -19.22
C HIS A 176 5.32 -6.56 -18.93
#